data_AF-A0A4V1ZYP4-F1
#
_entry.id   AF-A0A4V1ZYP4-F1
#
_cell.length_a   1.000
_cell.length_b   1.000
_cell.length_c   1.000
_cell.angle_alpha   90.00
_cell.angle_beta   90.00
_cell.angle_gamma   90.00
#
_symmetry.space_group_name_H-M   'P 1'
#
loop_
_entity.id
_entity.type
_entity.pdbx_description
1 polymer ?
#
loop_
_entity_poly.entity_id
_entity_poly.type
_entity_poly.pdbx_seq_one_letter_code
_entity_poly.pdbx_strand_id
1 'polypeptide(L)'
;MKIAYLSFFLLGCTFHSDAQVGIGTTTPNSTLEVRGSLSTGYRTFTANTTALITDNVLVYTGTTAVTLTLPTAASIAGRSYQIKNASLTGPTPAVTIVPSASQKIDGLTNWSLTGLYQTVTLVSDGANWNIVSFLPTSSSISWSQTGNSNINAATNFLGTTDDKQMIFKSNNQPYLEFGRRQTLGLTQTYTDYTDNNEKVTYIRSALQFEAAGADFYKPKMYTDANGNFRVKGSSAGTDFFEFGSTGSSNSGGFEFIIGDDGDEPMVFKSFHHVNGMSEIMRLQSGRMAVGSNAFNATNPEKLLIDAGVTSSYNLMTGKGSIDNYLQINVQNRSSGTSASSDLVATADNGTETSNYIDMGVNSSAYNSTAIPILNGANNTYLYGAGNDLTVGNLGNNKPLIFFTTPNATQANAAERMRITGAGNVGIRNTAPNSTLSVNGSVSVAVRSGTGDYSITATDYVVINTGGAVVFTLPAATSCAGRIYRILNHGTGSITLSQAVRLSSALTGSVLSNAAGDNSVDIISDGTEWRRINN
;
A
#
# COMPACT_ATOMS: atom_id res chain seq x y z
N MET A 1 1.90 -60.91 78.66
CA MET A 1 1.65 -61.51 79.99
C MET A 1 1.72 -60.42 81.05
N LYS A 2 0.56 -60.00 81.56
CA LYS A 2 0.32 -59.29 82.83
C LYS A 2 -1.16 -59.54 83.14
N ILE A 3 -1.43 -60.49 84.02
CA ILE A 3 -2.77 -60.91 84.43
C ILE A 3 -3.09 -60.13 85.71
N ALA A 4 -4.11 -59.29 85.66
CA ALA A 4 -4.73 -58.68 86.83
C ALA A 4 -6.10 -59.33 87.02
N TYR A 5 -6.30 -59.96 88.18
CA TYR A 5 -7.57 -60.55 88.59
C TYR A 5 -8.57 -59.42 88.88
N LEU A 6 -9.73 -59.45 88.22
CA LEU A 6 -10.87 -58.62 88.57
C LEU A 6 -12.00 -59.54 89.05
N SER A 7 -12.18 -59.58 90.36
CA SER A 7 -13.27 -60.26 91.07
C SER A 7 -14.57 -59.44 90.96
N PHE A 8 -15.62 -60.04 90.41
CA PHE A 8 -16.95 -59.43 90.25
C PHE A 8 -17.82 -59.66 91.48
N PHE A 9 -18.30 -58.59 92.11
CA PHE A 9 -19.36 -58.61 93.12
C PHE A 9 -20.63 -58.05 92.45
N LEU A 10 -21.69 -58.86 92.40
CA LEU A 10 -22.93 -58.55 91.68
C LEU A 10 -23.92 -57.87 92.65
N LEU A 11 -24.19 -56.57 92.45
CA LEU A 11 -25.37 -55.88 92.99
C LEU A 11 -26.23 -55.36 91.83
N GLY A 12 -27.53 -55.58 91.93
CA GLY A 12 -28.51 -55.35 90.87
C GLY A 12 -28.58 -53.91 90.37
N CYS A 13 -28.15 -53.73 89.12
CA CYS A 13 -28.44 -52.60 88.25
C CYS A 13 -28.53 -53.18 86.84
N THR A 14 -29.66 -53.05 86.13
CA THR A 14 -29.76 -53.40 84.71
C THR A 14 -28.99 -52.38 83.90
N PHE A 15 -27.69 -52.61 83.70
CA PHE A 15 -26.92 -51.93 82.67
C PHE A 15 -27.26 -52.57 81.32
N HIS A 16 -27.87 -51.81 80.42
CA HIS A 16 -27.78 -52.11 78.99
C HIS A 16 -26.29 -51.98 78.63
N SER A 17 -25.55 -53.09 78.65
CA SER A 17 -24.22 -53.09 78.03
C SER A 17 -24.45 -53.15 76.53
N ASP A 18 -24.30 -52.02 75.85
CA ASP A 18 -24.24 -52.00 74.39
C ASP A 18 -23.18 -53.03 73.94
N ALA A 19 -23.52 -53.89 72.98
CA ALA A 19 -22.64 -54.97 72.48
C ALA A 19 -21.43 -54.45 71.67
N GLN A 20 -21.05 -53.19 71.88
CA GLN A 20 -20.01 -52.49 71.15
C GLN A 20 -18.67 -52.66 71.85
N VAL A 21 -17.66 -53.10 71.09
CA VAL A 21 -16.28 -53.18 71.56
C VAL A 21 -15.53 -51.95 71.09
N GLY A 22 -15.21 -51.06 72.03
CA GLY A 22 -14.34 -49.90 71.79
C GLY A 22 -12.89 -50.18 72.19
N ILE A 23 -11.94 -49.94 71.29
CA ILE A 23 -10.51 -49.92 71.60
C ILE A 23 -10.01 -48.49 71.39
N GLY A 24 -9.59 -47.82 72.48
CA GLY A 24 -9.18 -46.41 72.45
C GLY A 24 -10.34 -45.40 72.48
N THR A 25 -11.57 -45.85 72.79
CA THR A 25 -12.76 -45.01 72.99
C THR A 25 -13.66 -45.64 74.06
N THR A 26 -14.27 -44.82 74.91
CA THR A 26 -15.25 -45.26 75.94
C THR A 26 -16.70 -45.10 75.48
N THR A 27 -16.91 -44.51 74.30
CA THR A 27 -18.23 -44.31 73.69
C THR A 27 -18.16 -44.75 72.22
N PRO A 28 -18.04 -46.07 71.95
CA PRO A 28 -18.01 -46.56 70.58
C PRO A 28 -19.33 -46.26 69.85
N ASN A 29 -19.26 -45.80 68.60
CA ASN A 29 -20.43 -45.56 67.73
C ASN A 29 -20.65 -46.69 66.72
N SER A 30 -19.91 -47.80 66.85
CA SER A 30 -20.00 -49.00 66.01
C SER A 30 -19.81 -50.24 66.86
N THR A 31 -20.33 -51.40 66.42
CA THR A 31 -20.18 -52.69 67.12
C THR A 31 -18.72 -53.06 67.39
N LEU A 32 -17.80 -52.61 66.54
CA LEU A 32 -16.36 -52.59 66.80
C LEU A 32 -15.80 -51.24 66.34
N GLU A 33 -15.27 -50.45 67.27
CA GLU A 33 -14.57 -49.19 66.96
C GLU A 33 -13.13 -49.29 67.48
N VAL A 34 -12.15 -49.17 66.57
CA VAL A 34 -10.72 -49.14 66.92
C VAL A 34 -10.16 -47.76 66.57
N ARG A 35 -9.88 -46.94 67.59
CA ARG A 35 -9.21 -45.63 67.42
C ARG A 35 -7.70 -45.79 67.47
N GLY A 36 -7.15 -46.45 66.44
CA GLY A 36 -5.73 -46.74 66.31
C GLY A 36 -5.45 -47.67 65.14
N SER A 37 -4.23 -48.17 65.04
CA SER A 37 -3.86 -49.12 63.99
C SER A 37 -4.53 -50.49 64.22
N LEU A 38 -5.16 -51.04 63.17
CA LEU A 38 -5.65 -52.41 63.12
C LEU A 38 -4.70 -53.26 62.27
N SER A 39 -4.05 -54.25 62.88
CA SER A 39 -3.30 -55.26 62.12
C SER A 39 -4.28 -56.32 61.63
N THR A 40 -4.39 -56.47 60.32
CA THR A 40 -5.13 -57.58 59.69
C THR A 40 -4.16 -58.62 59.16
N GLY A 41 -4.68 -59.80 58.79
CA GLY A 41 -3.86 -60.86 58.22
C GLY A 41 -3.23 -60.43 56.90
N TYR A 42 -1.90 -60.52 56.79
CA TYR A 42 -1.14 -60.19 55.60
C TYR A 42 -0.35 -61.41 55.13
N ARG A 43 -0.48 -61.78 53.85
CA ARG A 43 0.24 -62.91 53.27
C ARG A 43 0.70 -62.62 51.84
N THR A 44 1.94 -62.99 51.54
CA THR A 44 2.46 -63.02 50.17
C THR A 44 2.36 -64.42 49.57
N PHE A 45 2.25 -64.51 48.25
CA PHE A 45 2.28 -65.79 47.53
C PHE A 45 2.96 -65.67 46.16
N THR A 46 3.50 -66.79 45.69
CA THR A 46 4.27 -66.88 44.44
C THR A 46 3.82 -67.99 43.50
N ALA A 47 2.96 -68.91 43.98
CA ALA A 47 2.39 -70.03 43.23
C ALA A 47 0.88 -70.14 43.50
N ASN A 48 0.20 -71.03 42.79
CA ASN A 48 -1.23 -71.31 43.00
C ASN A 48 -1.52 -71.60 44.48
N THR A 49 -2.51 -70.91 45.05
CA THR A 49 -2.85 -71.03 46.47
C THR A 49 -4.34 -70.77 46.70
N THR A 50 -4.85 -71.16 47.87
CA THR A 50 -6.18 -70.78 48.35
C THR A 50 -6.06 -69.65 49.37
N ALA A 51 -7.04 -68.74 49.45
CA ALA A 51 -7.15 -67.76 50.52
C ALA A 51 -7.64 -68.43 51.83
N LEU A 52 -6.97 -68.14 52.93
CA LEU A 52 -7.17 -68.75 54.24
C LEU A 52 -8.05 -67.87 55.12
N ILE A 53 -8.67 -68.47 56.14
CA ILE A 53 -9.50 -67.74 57.13
C ILE A 53 -8.72 -66.66 57.89
N THR A 54 -7.39 -66.79 57.97
CA THR A 54 -6.50 -65.83 58.60
C THR A 54 -6.05 -64.71 57.66
N ASP A 55 -6.35 -64.79 56.37
CA ASP A 55 -5.95 -63.76 55.41
C ASP A 55 -6.93 -62.59 55.43
N ASN A 56 -6.42 -61.41 55.14
CA ASN A 56 -7.22 -60.24 54.78
C ASN A 56 -6.59 -59.51 53.59
N VAL A 57 -5.27 -59.42 53.55
CA VAL A 57 -4.50 -58.88 52.43
C VAL A 57 -3.63 -59.99 51.84
N LEU A 58 -3.83 -60.30 50.56
CA LEU A 58 -3.02 -61.23 49.78
C LEU A 58 -2.26 -60.48 48.69
N VAL A 59 -0.94 -60.64 48.67
CA VAL A 59 -0.08 -59.97 47.68
C VAL A 59 0.68 -61.00 46.87
N TYR A 60 0.40 -61.04 45.57
CA TYR A 60 1.13 -61.89 44.65
C TYR A 60 2.46 -61.24 44.25
N THR A 61 3.55 -62.00 44.31
CA THR A 61 4.93 -61.54 44.00
C THR A 61 5.69 -62.51 43.09
N GLY A 62 5.00 -63.51 42.53
CA GLY A 62 5.62 -64.52 41.67
C GLY A 62 5.95 -64.00 40.25
N THR A 63 6.57 -64.87 39.45
CA THR A 63 7.06 -64.55 38.10
C THR A 63 6.27 -65.23 36.98
N THR A 64 5.35 -66.15 37.29
CA THR A 64 4.52 -66.90 36.33
C THR A 64 3.04 -66.80 36.70
N ALA A 65 2.13 -66.76 35.73
CA ALA A 65 0.69 -66.64 36.01
C ALA A 65 0.19 -67.68 37.03
N VAL A 66 -0.69 -67.25 37.94
CA VAL A 66 -1.20 -68.08 39.04
C VAL A 66 -2.70 -67.98 39.20
N THR A 67 -3.27 -69.01 39.80
CA THR A 67 -4.65 -69.05 40.29
C THR A 67 -4.68 -68.86 41.80
N LEU A 68 -5.43 -67.86 42.27
CA LEU A 68 -5.81 -67.70 43.67
C LEU A 68 -7.25 -68.17 43.87
N THR A 69 -7.43 -69.28 44.60
CA THR A 69 -8.76 -69.81 44.89
C THR A 69 -9.33 -69.17 46.15
N LEU A 70 -10.51 -68.54 46.06
CA LEU A 70 -11.24 -68.07 47.23
C LEU A 70 -11.90 -69.26 47.94
N PRO A 71 -11.99 -69.27 49.28
CA PRO A 71 -12.78 -70.27 49.99
C PRO A 71 -14.26 -70.16 49.62
N THR A 72 -15.06 -71.17 49.99
CA THR A 72 -16.51 -71.11 49.79
C THR A 72 -17.08 -69.84 50.41
N ALA A 73 -17.82 -69.06 49.62
CA ALA A 73 -18.60 -67.93 50.11
C ALA A 73 -19.75 -68.36 51.03
N ALA A 74 -20.13 -69.64 51.01
CA ALA A 74 -21.18 -70.18 51.87
C ALA A 74 -20.81 -69.98 53.33
N SER A 75 -21.73 -69.40 54.10
CA SER A 75 -21.61 -69.23 55.56
C SER A 75 -20.51 -68.26 56.03
N ILE A 76 -19.96 -67.41 55.16
CA ILE A 76 -18.95 -66.39 55.51
C ILE A 76 -19.32 -64.98 55.03
N ALA A 77 -20.62 -64.66 55.01
CA ALA A 77 -21.12 -63.33 54.65
C ALA A 77 -20.37 -62.22 55.40
N GLY A 78 -19.93 -61.20 54.66
CA GLY A 78 -19.13 -60.09 55.18
C GLY A 78 -17.61 -60.34 55.20
N ARG A 79 -17.11 -61.56 54.95
CA ARG A 79 -15.65 -61.80 54.86
C ARG A 79 -15.07 -61.08 53.66
N SER A 80 -13.98 -60.34 53.88
CA SER A 80 -13.31 -59.55 52.85
C SER A 80 -11.86 -59.95 52.63
N TYR A 81 -11.45 -59.98 51.36
CA TYR A 81 -10.05 -60.12 50.93
C TYR A 81 -9.65 -58.98 49.99
N GLN A 82 -8.52 -58.35 50.29
CA GLN A 82 -7.81 -57.46 49.39
C GLN A 82 -6.71 -58.24 48.68
N ILE A 83 -6.74 -58.27 47.36
CA ILE A 83 -5.81 -59.04 46.54
C ILE A 83 -5.07 -58.08 45.62
N LYS A 84 -3.75 -58.10 45.67
CA LYS A 84 -2.89 -57.22 44.87
C LYS A 84 -1.92 -58.03 44.01
N ASN A 85 -1.81 -57.67 42.73
CA ASN A 85 -0.73 -58.14 41.87
C ASN A 85 0.47 -57.20 42.02
N ALA A 86 1.51 -57.65 42.70
CA ALA A 86 2.77 -56.92 42.87
C ALA A 86 3.94 -57.60 42.15
N SER A 87 3.67 -58.38 41.10
CA SER A 87 4.72 -59.00 40.30
C SER A 87 5.50 -57.95 39.51
N LEU A 88 6.78 -57.82 39.79
CA LEU A 88 7.70 -56.90 39.12
C LEU A 88 8.21 -57.44 37.77
N THR A 89 7.75 -58.61 37.34
CA THR A 89 8.18 -59.23 36.08
C THR A 89 7.46 -58.55 34.91
N GLY A 90 8.18 -58.23 33.84
CA GLY A 90 7.61 -57.73 32.59
C GLY A 90 7.61 -58.83 31.50
N PRO A 91 6.48 -59.16 30.85
CA PRO A 91 5.11 -58.68 31.11
C PRO A 91 4.56 -59.18 32.46
N THR A 92 3.70 -58.39 33.12
CA THR A 92 3.15 -58.76 34.43
C THR A 92 2.31 -60.04 34.31
N PRO A 93 2.67 -61.13 35.02
CA PRO A 93 1.90 -62.36 35.02
C PRO A 93 0.53 -62.15 35.67
N ALA A 94 -0.50 -62.75 35.06
CA ALA A 94 -1.88 -62.62 35.55
C ALA A 94 -2.08 -63.38 36.87
N VAL A 95 -2.81 -62.76 37.79
CA VAL A 95 -3.40 -63.44 38.96
C VAL A 95 -4.87 -63.68 38.66
N THR A 96 -5.23 -64.93 38.40
CA THR A 96 -6.62 -65.36 38.15
C THR A 96 -7.25 -65.76 39.47
N ILE A 97 -8.19 -64.96 39.95
CA ILE A 97 -8.92 -65.20 41.19
C ILE A 97 -10.17 -66.01 40.85
N VAL A 98 -10.31 -67.19 41.43
CA VAL A 98 -11.44 -68.10 41.17
C VAL A 98 -12.20 -68.37 42.47
N PRO A 99 -13.54 -68.35 42.46
CA PRO A 99 -14.32 -68.78 43.61
C PRO A 99 -14.34 -70.32 43.72
N SER A 100 -14.70 -70.84 44.89
CA SER A 100 -14.89 -72.28 45.08
C SER A 100 -16.22 -72.76 44.48
N ALA A 101 -16.27 -74.01 44.00
CA ALA A 101 -17.49 -74.64 43.45
C ALA A 101 -18.12 -73.83 42.28
N SER A 102 -19.45 -73.81 42.19
CA SER A 102 -20.22 -73.09 41.15
C SER A 102 -20.48 -71.61 41.48
N GLN A 103 -19.82 -71.07 42.50
CA GLN A 103 -19.98 -69.67 42.94
C GLN A 103 -19.44 -68.69 41.89
N LYS A 104 -19.83 -67.42 42.04
CA LYS A 104 -19.45 -66.34 41.13
C LYS A 104 -18.78 -65.19 41.87
N ILE A 105 -18.03 -64.40 41.12
CA ILE A 105 -17.52 -63.08 41.50
C ILE A 105 -18.30 -62.06 40.66
N ASP A 106 -19.29 -61.35 41.22
CA ASP A 106 -20.20 -60.45 40.47
C ASP A 106 -20.76 -61.10 39.18
N GLY A 107 -21.21 -62.36 39.27
CA GLY A 107 -21.72 -63.12 38.12
C GLY A 107 -20.64 -63.78 37.24
N LEU A 108 -19.36 -63.46 37.43
CA LEU A 108 -18.23 -64.02 36.69
C LEU A 108 -17.69 -65.31 37.32
N THR A 109 -17.10 -66.19 36.49
CA THR A 109 -16.43 -67.42 36.97
C THR A 109 -15.04 -67.16 37.55
N ASN A 110 -14.44 -66.00 37.26
CA ASN A 110 -13.14 -65.58 37.75
C ASN A 110 -12.98 -64.07 37.61
N TRP A 111 -12.01 -63.50 38.33
CA TRP A 111 -11.55 -62.12 38.17
C TRP A 111 -10.03 -62.11 37.99
N SER A 112 -9.50 -61.34 37.04
CA SER A 112 -8.06 -61.36 36.73
C SER A 112 -7.40 -60.01 37.01
N LEU A 113 -6.26 -60.04 37.69
CA LEU A 113 -5.36 -58.90 37.84
C LEU A 113 -4.20 -59.06 36.87
N THR A 114 -4.24 -58.34 35.74
CA THR A 114 -3.33 -58.50 34.60
C THR A 114 -2.20 -57.48 34.56
N GLY A 115 -2.24 -56.46 35.41
CA GLY A 115 -1.24 -55.40 35.41
C GLY A 115 -0.60 -55.15 36.77
N LEU A 116 0.61 -54.59 36.75
CA LEU A 116 1.37 -54.24 37.94
C LEU A 116 0.56 -53.31 38.84
N TYR A 117 0.47 -53.68 40.12
CA TYR A 117 -0.24 -52.97 41.19
C TYR A 117 -1.76 -52.91 41.07
N GLN A 118 -2.38 -53.63 40.14
CA GLN A 118 -3.82 -53.83 40.19
C GLN A 118 -4.20 -54.49 41.53
N THR A 119 -5.23 -53.94 42.15
CA THR A 119 -5.73 -54.38 43.45
C THR A 119 -7.24 -54.51 43.38
N VAL A 120 -7.79 -55.59 43.94
CA VAL A 120 -9.24 -55.80 44.06
C VAL A 120 -9.59 -56.13 45.51
N THR A 121 -10.69 -55.59 46.01
CA THR A 121 -11.29 -56.01 47.28
C THR A 121 -12.58 -56.76 46.99
N LEU A 122 -12.65 -57.99 47.47
CA LEU A 122 -13.83 -58.85 47.34
C LEU A 122 -14.47 -59.05 48.71
N VAL A 123 -15.80 -59.10 48.76
CA VAL A 123 -16.58 -59.39 49.97
C VAL A 123 -17.58 -60.50 49.66
N SER A 124 -17.65 -61.50 50.53
CA SER A 124 -18.65 -62.56 50.42
C SER A 124 -20.03 -62.05 50.84
N ASP A 125 -21.08 -62.38 50.09
CA ASP A 125 -22.48 -62.13 50.47
C ASP A 125 -23.15 -63.32 51.19
N GLY A 126 -22.41 -64.41 51.43
CA GLY A 126 -22.93 -65.67 51.97
C GLY A 126 -23.31 -66.72 50.93
N ALA A 127 -23.27 -66.41 49.63
CA ALA A 127 -23.47 -67.34 48.52
C ALA A 127 -22.41 -67.20 47.41
N ASN A 128 -22.03 -65.97 47.08
CA ASN A 128 -21.07 -65.56 46.06
C ASN A 128 -20.10 -64.50 46.62
N TRP A 129 -19.20 -64.01 45.75
CA TRP A 129 -18.27 -62.92 46.03
C TRP A 129 -18.67 -61.68 45.23
N ASN A 130 -18.60 -60.50 45.84
CA ASN A 130 -18.85 -59.22 45.18
C ASN A 130 -17.58 -58.36 45.21
N ILE A 131 -17.32 -57.60 44.15
CA ILE A 131 -16.20 -56.65 44.11
C ILE A 131 -16.68 -55.32 44.71
N VAL A 132 -15.99 -54.85 45.75
CA VAL A 132 -16.33 -53.59 46.44
C VAL A 132 -15.31 -52.47 46.18
N SER A 133 -14.14 -52.80 45.63
CA SER A 133 -13.14 -51.83 45.20
C SER A 133 -12.20 -52.47 44.18
N PHE A 134 -11.82 -51.73 43.14
CA PHE A 134 -10.84 -52.15 42.14
C PHE A 134 -9.99 -50.96 41.68
N LEU A 135 -8.66 -51.14 41.66
CA LEU A 135 -7.70 -50.18 41.12
C LEU A 135 -7.18 -50.70 39.76
N PRO A 136 -7.57 -50.10 38.62
CA PRO A 136 -7.06 -50.48 37.31
C PRO A 136 -5.60 -50.04 37.10
N THR A 137 -4.94 -50.58 36.07
CA THR A 137 -3.65 -50.05 35.60
C THR A 137 -3.82 -48.64 35.04
N SER A 138 -3.09 -47.66 35.56
CA SER A 138 -3.06 -46.31 35.01
C SER A 138 -2.34 -46.27 33.67
N SER A 139 -3.07 -46.32 32.55
CA SER A 139 -2.52 -46.33 31.19
C SER A 139 -2.85 -45.11 30.32
N SER A 140 -3.20 -43.95 30.89
CA SER A 140 -3.17 -42.69 30.13
C SER A 140 -2.47 -41.60 30.93
N ILE A 141 -1.30 -41.18 30.45
CA ILE A 141 -0.76 -39.88 30.83
C ILE A 141 -1.62 -38.86 30.07
N SER A 142 -2.66 -38.34 30.72
CA SER A 142 -3.37 -37.17 30.21
C SER A 142 -2.39 -36.02 30.02
N TRP A 143 -2.60 -35.19 28.99
CA TRP A 143 -1.88 -33.93 28.88
C TRP A 143 -2.17 -33.06 30.11
N SER A 144 -1.15 -32.77 30.91
CA SER A 144 -1.26 -31.95 32.12
C SER A 144 -1.33 -30.46 31.78
N GLN A 145 -2.03 -29.68 32.61
CA GLN A 145 -2.08 -28.21 32.51
C GLN A 145 -0.72 -27.55 32.77
N THR A 146 0.19 -28.23 33.47
CA THR A 146 1.57 -27.78 33.71
C THR A 146 2.56 -28.36 32.70
N GLY A 147 2.08 -29.08 31.69
CA GLY A 147 2.90 -29.79 30.71
C GLY A 147 3.36 -31.17 31.18
N ASN A 148 3.88 -31.94 30.24
CA ASN A 148 4.40 -33.29 30.46
C ASN A 148 5.96 -33.25 30.43
N SER A 149 6.62 -33.99 31.31
CA SER A 149 8.09 -34.16 31.29
C SER A 149 8.49 -35.46 30.56
N ASN A 150 9.76 -35.58 30.14
CA ASN A 150 10.35 -36.79 29.51
C ASN A 150 9.61 -37.31 28.25
N ILE A 151 9.18 -36.40 27.37
CA ILE A 151 8.50 -36.72 26.11
C ILE A 151 9.46 -37.28 25.05
N ASN A 152 9.04 -38.32 24.33
CA ASN A 152 9.68 -38.82 23.09
C ASN A 152 8.84 -38.45 21.87
N ALA A 153 9.33 -37.53 21.03
CA ALA A 153 8.61 -37.02 19.86
C ALA A 153 8.24 -38.08 18.81
N ALA A 154 8.88 -39.25 18.80
CA ALA A 154 8.53 -40.34 17.87
C ALA A 154 7.25 -41.08 18.25
N THR A 155 6.86 -41.05 19.53
CA THR A 155 5.72 -41.83 20.06
C THR A 155 4.71 -40.98 20.84
N ASN A 156 5.10 -39.79 21.28
CA ASN A 156 4.25 -38.87 22.04
C ASN A 156 3.95 -37.65 21.18
N PHE A 157 2.66 -37.40 20.95
CA PHE A 157 2.18 -36.25 20.21
C PHE A 157 0.80 -35.84 20.74
N LEU A 158 0.37 -34.63 20.37
CA LEU A 158 -0.98 -34.16 20.58
C LEU A 158 -1.69 -34.24 19.22
N GLY A 159 -2.69 -35.12 19.10
CA GLY A 159 -3.36 -35.39 17.82
C GLY A 159 -3.82 -36.85 17.72
N THR A 160 -4.02 -37.34 16.49
CA THR A 160 -4.45 -38.70 16.20
C THR A 160 -3.44 -39.43 15.31
N THR A 161 -3.36 -40.77 15.40
CA THR A 161 -2.53 -41.59 14.49
C THR A 161 -3.20 -41.86 13.15
N ASP A 162 -4.53 -41.78 13.09
CA ASP A 162 -5.33 -41.91 11.88
C ASP A 162 -5.69 -40.53 11.30
N ASP A 163 -6.28 -40.53 10.10
CA ASP A 163 -6.67 -39.32 9.39
C ASP A 163 -7.95 -38.70 9.99
N LYS A 164 -7.77 -38.09 11.17
CA LYS A 164 -8.79 -37.34 11.88
C LYS A 164 -8.25 -35.95 12.17
N GLN A 165 -9.16 -34.99 12.16
CA GLN A 165 -8.81 -33.61 12.50
C GLN A 165 -8.41 -33.49 13.96
N MET A 166 -7.37 -32.71 14.20
CA MET A 166 -7.06 -32.19 15.53
C MET A 166 -7.74 -30.84 15.69
N ILE A 167 -8.48 -30.64 16.79
CA ILE A 167 -9.31 -29.44 17.00
C ILE A 167 -8.96 -28.78 18.32
N PHE A 168 -8.64 -27.48 18.28
CA PHE A 168 -8.59 -26.63 19.45
C PHE A 168 -9.90 -25.87 19.60
N LYS A 169 -10.53 -26.00 20.76
CA LYS A 169 -11.84 -25.41 21.05
C LYS A 169 -11.80 -24.47 22.25
N SER A 170 -12.67 -23.48 22.23
CA SER A 170 -13.06 -22.68 23.39
C SER A 170 -14.58 -22.51 23.38
N ASN A 171 -15.22 -22.58 24.55
CA ASN A 171 -16.69 -22.55 24.66
C ASN A 171 -17.40 -23.54 23.71
N ASN A 172 -16.82 -24.73 23.54
CA ASN A 172 -17.25 -25.78 22.61
C ASN A 172 -17.30 -25.37 21.10
N GLN A 173 -16.67 -24.26 20.72
CA GLN A 173 -16.52 -23.82 19.32
C GLN A 173 -15.10 -24.09 18.83
N PRO A 174 -14.90 -24.50 17.57
CA PRO A 174 -13.57 -24.68 16.99
C PRO A 174 -12.94 -23.32 16.62
N TYR A 175 -11.69 -23.10 17.04
CA TYR A 175 -10.93 -21.89 16.70
C TYR A 175 -9.77 -22.19 15.75
N LEU A 176 -9.18 -23.39 15.86
CA LEU A 176 -8.04 -23.85 15.08
C LEU A 176 -8.14 -25.36 14.85
N GLU A 177 -8.02 -25.77 13.59
CA GLU A 177 -8.07 -27.16 13.16
C GLU A 177 -6.84 -27.52 12.33
N PHE A 178 -6.36 -28.75 12.48
CA PHE A 178 -5.26 -29.30 11.68
C PHE A 178 -5.71 -30.61 11.02
N GLY A 179 -5.37 -30.78 9.75
CA GLY A 179 -5.68 -32.00 9.01
C GLY A 179 -5.31 -31.87 7.54
N ARG A 180 -5.63 -32.91 6.75
CA ARG A 180 -5.62 -32.77 5.29
C ARG A 180 -6.83 -31.96 4.84
N ARG A 181 -6.74 -31.30 3.68
CA ARG A 181 -7.84 -30.53 3.08
C ARG A 181 -9.13 -31.36 2.97
N GLN A 182 -9.02 -32.62 2.56
CA GLN A 182 -10.17 -33.53 2.49
C GLN A 182 -10.79 -33.80 3.86
N THR A 183 -9.96 -34.07 4.87
CA THR A 183 -10.39 -34.38 6.25
C THR A 183 -11.11 -33.21 6.90
N LEU A 184 -10.71 -31.98 6.55
CA LEU A 184 -11.32 -30.73 7.02
C LEU A 184 -12.53 -30.29 6.16
N GLY A 185 -12.85 -31.01 5.08
CA GLY A 185 -13.94 -30.66 4.18
C GLY A 185 -13.69 -29.41 3.33
N LEU A 186 -12.43 -29.09 3.05
CA LEU A 186 -11.99 -27.86 2.39
C LEU A 186 -11.61 -28.06 0.91
N THR A 187 -11.87 -29.23 0.33
CA THR A 187 -11.61 -29.49 -1.11
C THR A 187 -12.65 -28.78 -1.96
N GLN A 188 -12.19 -28.01 -2.96
CA GLN A 188 -13.05 -27.30 -3.90
C GLN A 188 -12.58 -27.55 -5.33
N THR A 189 -13.45 -27.34 -6.32
CA THR A 189 -13.11 -27.51 -7.75
C THR A 189 -12.44 -26.29 -8.39
N TYR A 190 -11.88 -25.40 -7.57
CA TYR A 190 -11.14 -24.23 -8.03
C TYR A 190 -9.64 -24.53 -8.12
N THR A 191 -8.95 -23.85 -9.04
CA THR A 191 -7.48 -23.92 -9.17
C THR A 191 -6.83 -23.71 -7.80
N ASP A 192 -5.84 -24.54 -7.47
CA ASP A 192 -5.10 -24.56 -6.19
C ASP A 192 -5.87 -25.06 -4.95
N TYR A 193 -7.18 -25.37 -5.04
CA TYR A 193 -7.98 -25.89 -3.91
C TYR A 193 -8.42 -27.37 -4.08
N THR A 194 -7.85 -28.09 -5.05
CA THR A 194 -8.25 -29.47 -5.40
C THR A 194 -7.43 -30.57 -4.73
N ASP A 195 -6.26 -30.27 -4.16
CA ASP A 195 -5.40 -31.29 -3.55
C ASP A 195 -5.96 -31.78 -2.19
N ASN A 196 -6.57 -32.96 -2.22
CA ASN A 196 -7.10 -33.62 -1.04
C ASN A 196 -6.04 -33.87 0.06
N ASN A 197 -4.76 -34.00 -0.32
CA ASN A 197 -3.67 -34.34 0.59
C ASN A 197 -2.93 -33.12 1.15
N GLU A 198 -3.28 -31.92 0.72
CA GLU A 198 -2.69 -30.70 1.26
C GLU A 198 -2.92 -30.64 2.78
N LYS A 199 -1.83 -30.48 3.56
CA LYS A 199 -1.92 -30.31 5.01
C LYS A 199 -2.25 -28.85 5.30
N VAL A 200 -3.41 -28.62 5.90
CA VAL A 200 -3.95 -27.28 6.11
C VAL A 200 -4.06 -27.00 7.61
N THR A 201 -3.68 -25.79 8.00
CA THR A 201 -4.06 -25.19 9.28
C THR A 201 -5.29 -24.32 9.03
N TYR A 202 -6.44 -24.75 9.53
CA TYR A 202 -7.69 -24.02 9.33
C TYR A 202 -8.00 -23.14 10.54
N ILE A 203 -7.77 -21.84 10.38
CA ILE A 203 -8.03 -20.81 11.39
C ILE A 203 -9.48 -20.35 11.23
N ARG A 204 -10.31 -20.58 12.25
CA ARG A 204 -11.74 -20.19 12.28
C ARG A 204 -11.99 -18.93 13.10
N SER A 205 -10.95 -18.16 13.33
CA SER A 205 -10.94 -16.94 14.14
C SER A 205 -10.00 -15.91 13.52
N ALA A 206 -10.06 -14.66 14.00
CA ALA A 206 -9.02 -13.70 13.66
C ALA A 206 -7.70 -14.12 14.33
N LEU A 207 -6.60 -14.09 13.59
CA LEU A 207 -5.25 -14.27 14.14
C LEU A 207 -4.71 -12.90 14.53
N GLN A 208 -4.75 -12.58 15.83
CA GLN A 208 -4.21 -11.33 16.37
C GLN A 208 -2.84 -11.57 17.00
N PHE A 209 -1.91 -10.65 16.76
CA PHE A 209 -0.56 -10.67 17.28
C PHE A 209 -0.42 -9.68 18.43
N GLU A 210 0.45 -10.01 19.37
CA GLU A 210 0.85 -9.10 20.43
C GLU A 210 1.62 -7.90 19.83
N ALA A 211 1.26 -6.70 20.27
CA ALA A 211 1.98 -5.47 19.91
C ALA A 211 2.00 -4.54 21.12
N ALA A 212 2.91 -4.79 22.05
CA ALA A 212 3.00 -4.03 23.31
C ALA A 212 3.31 -2.53 23.09
N GLY A 213 4.01 -2.18 22.03
CA GLY A 213 4.40 -0.79 21.71
C GLY A 213 3.37 0.03 20.92
N ALA A 214 2.19 -0.53 20.66
CA ALA A 214 1.08 0.19 20.04
C ALA A 214 0.01 0.48 21.09
N ASP A 215 -0.68 1.61 21.01
CA ASP A 215 -1.83 1.89 21.88
C ASP A 215 -3.11 1.34 21.26
N PHE A 216 -3.26 1.47 19.93
CA PHE A 216 -4.40 1.00 19.16
C PHE A 216 -4.01 0.03 18.04
N TYR A 217 -5.01 -0.51 17.34
CA TYR A 217 -4.86 -1.28 16.09
C TYR A 217 -3.87 -2.46 16.14
N LYS A 218 -3.91 -3.24 17.23
CA LYS A 218 -3.07 -4.45 17.39
C LYS A 218 -3.14 -5.33 16.13
N PRO A 219 -1.99 -5.77 15.57
CA PRO A 219 -1.95 -6.46 14.29
C PRO A 219 -2.84 -7.70 14.27
N LYS A 220 -3.67 -7.84 13.23
CA LYS A 220 -4.53 -8.99 13.04
C LYS A 220 -4.74 -9.34 11.57
N MET A 221 -4.88 -10.62 11.31
CA MET A 221 -5.40 -11.17 10.06
C MET A 221 -6.81 -11.68 10.31
N TYR A 222 -7.77 -11.29 9.47
CA TYR A 222 -9.17 -11.65 9.68
C TYR A 222 -9.97 -11.67 8.38
N THR A 223 -11.12 -12.31 8.43
CA THR A 223 -12.13 -12.23 7.38
C THR A 223 -13.32 -11.40 7.89
N ASP A 224 -13.81 -10.45 7.11
CA ASP A 224 -15.00 -9.66 7.48
C ASP A 224 -16.31 -10.42 7.21
N ALA A 225 -17.45 -9.78 7.51
CA ALA A 225 -18.77 -10.39 7.33
C ALA A 225 -19.14 -10.66 5.86
N ASN A 226 -18.47 -10.01 4.91
CA ASN A 226 -18.66 -10.20 3.47
C ASN A 226 -17.72 -11.27 2.89
N GLY A 227 -16.84 -11.86 3.70
CA GLY A 227 -15.85 -12.84 3.26
C GLY A 227 -14.52 -12.23 2.80
N ASN A 228 -14.27 -10.94 3.04
CA ASN A 228 -13.03 -10.29 2.62
C ASN A 228 -11.87 -10.61 3.56
N PHE A 229 -10.73 -11.04 3.02
CA PHE A 229 -9.51 -11.25 3.79
C PHE A 229 -8.75 -9.93 3.99
N ARG A 230 -8.40 -9.66 5.25
CA ARG A 230 -7.85 -8.38 5.70
C ARG A 230 -6.63 -8.60 6.60
N VAL A 231 -5.63 -7.73 6.44
CA VAL A 231 -4.50 -7.62 7.35
C VAL A 231 -4.44 -6.17 7.82
N LYS A 232 -4.64 -5.96 9.11
CA LYS A 232 -4.55 -4.64 9.76
C LYS A 232 -3.45 -4.69 10.80
N GLY A 233 -2.72 -3.61 10.99
CA GLY A 233 -1.79 -3.52 12.11
C GLY A 233 -1.41 -2.10 12.50
N SER A 234 -0.79 -2.01 13.67
CA SER A 234 -0.30 -0.77 14.24
C SER A 234 0.93 -0.28 13.49
N SER A 235 1.03 1.03 13.30
CA SER A 235 2.15 1.72 12.69
C SER A 235 2.72 2.76 13.66
N ALA A 236 3.28 2.29 14.79
CA ALA A 236 3.81 3.09 15.91
C ALA A 236 2.75 3.88 16.69
N GLY A 237 2.59 3.57 17.98
CA GLY A 237 1.66 4.29 18.85
C GLY A 237 0.20 4.14 18.42
N THR A 238 -0.36 5.19 17.82
CA THR A 238 -1.77 5.29 17.46
C THR A 238 -2.04 5.02 15.97
N ASP A 239 -1.04 5.11 15.09
CA ASP A 239 -1.26 4.94 13.65
C ASP A 239 -1.52 3.49 13.24
N PHE A 240 -2.08 3.31 12.03
CA PHE A 240 -2.29 1.99 11.46
C PHE A 240 -1.96 1.90 9.97
N PHE A 241 -1.68 0.67 9.56
CA PHE A 241 -1.74 0.24 8.18
C PHE A 241 -2.81 -0.83 8.01
N GLU A 242 -3.36 -0.92 6.82
CA GLU A 242 -4.27 -2.00 6.46
C GLU A 242 -4.19 -2.32 4.98
N PHE A 243 -4.29 -3.59 4.63
CA PHE A 243 -4.47 -4.01 3.25
C PHE A 243 -5.32 -5.27 3.20
N GLY A 244 -6.04 -5.45 2.10
CA GLY A 244 -6.90 -6.61 1.97
C GLY A 244 -7.95 -6.45 0.88
N SER A 245 -8.74 -7.50 0.70
CA SER A 245 -9.86 -7.45 -0.23
C SER A 245 -10.98 -6.57 0.33
N THR A 246 -11.81 -6.06 -0.57
CA THR A 246 -12.99 -5.24 -0.26
C THR A 246 -14.15 -5.67 -1.15
N GLY A 247 -15.34 -5.12 -0.85
CA GLY A 247 -16.52 -5.27 -1.68
C GLY A 247 -17.62 -6.08 -1.03
N SER A 248 -18.73 -6.18 -1.76
CA SER A 248 -19.90 -6.99 -1.42
C SER A 248 -20.37 -7.76 -2.67
N SER A 249 -20.90 -8.96 -2.45
CA SER A 249 -21.39 -9.83 -3.53
C SER A 249 -20.33 -10.05 -4.62
N ASN A 250 -20.56 -9.55 -5.85
CA ASN A 250 -19.67 -9.72 -7.01
C ASN A 250 -18.89 -8.43 -7.36
N SER A 251 -18.77 -7.49 -6.43
CA SER A 251 -18.04 -6.22 -6.61
C SER A 251 -16.76 -6.18 -5.78
N GLY A 252 -15.88 -7.17 -6.00
CA GLY A 252 -14.63 -7.31 -5.25
C GLY A 252 -13.61 -6.22 -5.60
N GLY A 253 -12.80 -5.83 -4.63
CA GLY A 253 -11.68 -4.89 -4.78
C GLY A 253 -10.48 -5.27 -3.90
N PHE A 254 -9.40 -4.51 -4.00
CA PHE A 254 -8.21 -4.63 -3.16
C PHE A 254 -7.66 -3.24 -2.86
N GLU A 255 -7.28 -3.00 -1.61
CA GLU A 255 -6.81 -1.68 -1.16
C GLU A 255 -5.60 -1.77 -0.23
N PHE A 256 -4.88 -0.65 -0.17
CA PHE A 256 -3.86 -0.36 0.84
C PHE A 256 -4.25 0.95 1.53
N ILE A 257 -4.15 0.96 2.84
CA ILE A 257 -4.52 2.08 3.70
C ILE A 257 -3.36 2.34 4.65
N ILE A 258 -3.02 3.62 4.79
CA ILE A 258 -2.23 4.15 5.89
C ILE A 258 -3.05 5.27 6.54
N GLY A 259 -2.95 5.44 7.85
CA GLY A 259 -3.44 6.64 8.50
C GLY A 259 -3.43 6.59 10.01
N ASP A 260 -3.39 7.78 10.61
CA ASP A 260 -4.01 8.24 11.86
C ASP A 260 -3.51 9.68 12.10
N ASP A 261 -4.42 10.62 12.30
CA ASP A 261 -4.23 12.04 12.69
C ASP A 261 -3.07 12.89 12.10
N GLY A 262 -2.28 12.38 11.15
CA GLY A 262 -1.13 13.05 10.58
C GLY A 262 -0.98 12.87 9.06
N ASP A 263 0.23 13.11 8.59
CA ASP A 263 0.59 13.11 7.16
C ASP A 263 1.38 11.84 6.82
N GLU A 264 0.84 10.67 7.14
CA GLU A 264 1.57 9.39 7.01
C GLU A 264 1.81 9.02 5.54
N PRO A 265 3.05 8.71 5.13
CA PRO A 265 3.33 8.28 3.78
C PRO A 265 3.21 6.76 3.61
N MET A 266 2.66 6.33 2.48
CA MET A 266 2.94 5.00 1.92
C MET A 266 4.23 5.09 1.10
N VAL A 267 5.27 4.37 1.52
CA VAL A 267 6.60 4.46 0.91
C VAL A 267 6.99 3.16 0.22
N PHE A 268 7.37 3.26 -1.05
CA PHE A 268 7.94 2.18 -1.84
C PHE A 268 9.45 2.35 -1.89
N LYS A 269 10.17 1.30 -1.47
CA LYS A 269 11.63 1.31 -1.40
C LYS A 269 12.22 0.15 -2.19
N SER A 270 13.38 0.37 -2.79
CA SER A 270 14.23 -0.68 -3.35
C SER A 270 15.38 -0.98 -2.40
N PHE A 271 15.82 -2.24 -2.35
CA PHE A 271 17.02 -2.65 -1.65
C PHE A 271 18.09 -3.03 -2.68
N HIS A 272 19.27 -2.42 -2.59
CA HIS A 272 20.46 -2.83 -3.33
C HIS A 272 21.54 -3.23 -2.33
N HIS A 273 22.14 -4.41 -2.46
CA HIS A 273 23.05 -4.95 -1.45
C HIS A 273 24.28 -4.08 -1.15
N VAL A 274 24.67 -3.19 -2.08
CA VAL A 274 25.76 -2.20 -1.88
C VAL A 274 25.25 -0.88 -1.31
N ASN A 275 24.08 -0.42 -1.76
CA ASN A 275 23.61 0.96 -1.51
C ASN A 275 22.54 1.02 -0.41
N GLY A 276 22.11 -0.13 0.10
CA GLY A 276 21.06 -0.25 1.10
C GLY A 276 19.67 0.02 0.54
N MET A 277 18.79 0.53 1.41
CA MET A 277 17.42 0.88 1.08
C MET A 277 17.35 2.28 0.45
N SER A 278 16.67 2.44 -0.67
CA SER A 278 16.37 3.73 -1.28
C SER A 278 14.87 3.89 -1.51
N GLU A 279 14.33 5.06 -1.17
CA GLU A 279 12.94 5.41 -1.51
C GLU A 279 12.85 5.73 -3.00
N ILE A 280 11.92 5.07 -3.70
CA ILE A 280 11.73 5.24 -5.14
C ILE A 280 10.40 5.93 -5.47
N MET A 281 9.40 5.79 -4.58
CA MET A 281 8.09 6.41 -4.72
C MET A 281 7.42 6.56 -3.35
N ARG A 282 6.64 7.63 -3.19
CA ARG A 282 5.71 7.79 -2.06
C ARG A 282 4.33 8.26 -2.50
N LEU A 283 3.32 7.87 -1.72
CA LEU A 283 1.97 8.42 -1.74
C LEU A 283 1.68 9.00 -0.35
N GLN A 284 1.24 10.26 -0.28
CA GLN A 284 1.11 10.97 1.00
C GLN A 284 0.10 12.12 0.89
N SER A 285 -0.97 12.11 1.69
CA SER A 285 -2.05 13.12 1.68
C SER A 285 -2.54 13.54 0.29
N GLY A 286 -2.83 12.54 -0.56
CA GLY A 286 -3.30 12.78 -1.93
C GLY A 286 -2.26 13.42 -2.84
N ARG A 287 -0.97 13.22 -2.56
CA ARG A 287 0.19 13.60 -3.38
C ARG A 287 1.01 12.36 -3.71
N MET A 288 1.74 12.41 -4.81
CA MET A 288 2.67 11.37 -5.24
C MET A 288 4.03 12.00 -5.55
N ALA A 289 5.11 11.38 -5.08
CA ALA A 289 6.45 11.72 -5.53
C ALA A 289 7.19 10.48 -6.04
N VAL A 290 7.98 10.66 -7.09
CA VAL A 290 8.90 9.66 -7.65
C VAL A 290 10.30 10.26 -7.62
N GLY A 291 11.23 9.58 -6.96
CA GLY A 291 12.62 10.03 -6.82
C GLY A 291 12.86 11.18 -5.83
N SER A 292 11.82 11.68 -5.15
CA SER A 292 11.93 12.68 -4.07
C SER A 292 10.97 12.36 -2.91
N ASN A 293 11.33 12.83 -1.72
CA ASN A 293 10.50 12.80 -0.51
C ASN A 293 10.13 14.20 0.00
N ALA A 294 10.48 15.25 -0.75
CA ALA A 294 10.31 16.64 -0.37
C ALA A 294 9.38 17.35 -1.36
N PHE A 295 8.12 17.54 -0.95
CA PHE A 295 7.18 18.41 -1.65
C PHE A 295 7.43 19.88 -1.28
N ASN A 296 6.95 20.80 -2.11
CA ASN A 296 6.89 22.20 -1.72
C ASN A 296 6.04 22.37 -0.44
N ALA A 297 6.57 23.08 0.56
CA ALA A 297 5.93 23.19 1.88
C ALA A 297 4.66 24.05 1.89
N THR A 298 4.52 25.00 0.96
CA THR A 298 3.37 25.93 0.89
C THR A 298 2.39 25.54 -0.20
N ASN A 299 2.90 25.13 -1.36
CA ASN A 299 2.12 24.79 -2.55
C ASN A 299 2.52 23.38 -3.04
N PRO A 300 2.23 22.32 -2.26
CA PRO A 300 2.72 20.99 -2.56
C PRO A 300 2.18 20.46 -3.88
N GLU A 301 3.06 19.84 -4.64
CA GLU A 301 2.75 19.21 -5.92
C GLU A 301 1.83 18.00 -5.72
N LYS A 302 0.89 17.80 -6.64
CA LYS A 302 0.09 16.56 -6.67
C LYS A 302 0.89 15.38 -7.23
N LEU A 303 1.75 15.65 -8.20
CA LEU A 303 2.73 14.71 -8.73
C LEU A 303 4.07 15.42 -8.84
N LEU A 304 5.06 14.95 -8.09
CA LEU A 304 6.45 15.36 -8.19
C LEU A 304 7.27 14.24 -8.85
N ILE A 305 8.04 14.57 -9.87
CA ILE A 305 9.03 13.65 -10.47
C ILE A 305 10.37 14.38 -10.42
N ASP A 306 11.27 13.84 -9.61
CA ASP A 306 12.61 14.38 -9.43
C ASP A 306 13.63 13.28 -9.77
N ALA A 307 14.42 13.51 -10.81
CA ALA A 307 15.46 12.58 -11.23
C ALA A 307 16.81 12.83 -10.53
N GLY A 308 16.93 13.91 -9.74
CA GLY A 308 18.19 14.39 -9.20
C GLY A 308 19.26 14.60 -10.28
N VAL A 309 20.51 14.34 -9.93
CA VAL A 309 21.61 14.28 -10.91
C VAL A 309 21.46 13.00 -11.74
N THR A 310 21.17 13.14 -13.04
CA THR A 310 20.91 12.02 -13.94
C THR A 310 21.68 12.14 -15.25
N SER A 311 22.03 11.01 -15.86
CA SER A 311 22.55 10.95 -17.23
C SER A 311 21.44 10.73 -18.27
N SER A 312 20.17 10.64 -17.82
CA SER A 312 19.02 10.58 -18.73
C SER A 312 18.70 11.97 -19.26
N TYR A 313 18.54 12.08 -20.58
CA TYR A 313 18.03 13.30 -21.19
C TYR A 313 16.51 13.48 -21.00
N ASN A 314 15.79 12.41 -20.64
CA ASN A 314 14.33 12.44 -20.51
C ASN A 314 13.93 12.29 -19.03
N LEU A 315 13.21 13.29 -18.50
CA LEU A 315 12.53 13.19 -17.21
C LEU A 315 11.23 12.36 -17.34
N MET A 316 10.46 12.60 -18.40
CA MET A 316 9.21 11.90 -18.73
C MET A 316 9.16 11.60 -20.23
N THR A 317 8.57 10.46 -20.63
CA THR A 317 8.29 10.14 -22.03
C THR A 317 6.91 9.52 -22.17
N GLY A 318 6.00 10.20 -22.89
CA GLY A 318 4.69 9.67 -23.26
C GLY A 318 4.70 9.03 -24.66
N LYS A 319 4.09 7.86 -24.83
CA LYS A 319 3.97 7.15 -26.11
C LYS A 319 2.58 6.54 -26.25
N GLY A 320 2.05 6.54 -27.48
CA GLY A 320 0.77 5.91 -27.83
C GLY A 320 0.66 5.76 -29.35
N SER A 321 -0.17 4.85 -29.83
CA SER A 321 -0.41 4.60 -31.26
C SER A 321 -1.91 4.67 -31.55
N ILE A 322 -2.37 5.81 -32.05
CA ILE A 322 -3.76 6.07 -32.40
C ILE A 322 -3.83 6.87 -33.69
N ASP A 323 -4.83 6.62 -34.52
CA ASP A 323 -5.16 7.43 -35.70
C ASP A 323 -6.08 8.60 -35.28
N ASN A 324 -5.62 9.37 -34.28
CA ASN A 324 -6.30 10.52 -33.69
C ASN A 324 -5.34 11.30 -32.75
N TYR A 325 -5.82 12.32 -32.04
CA TYR A 325 -5.02 13.14 -31.13
C TYR A 325 -4.52 12.38 -29.90
N LEU A 326 -3.20 12.37 -29.69
CA LEU A 326 -2.53 11.98 -28.46
C LEU A 326 -1.93 13.24 -27.81
N GLN A 327 -2.28 13.54 -26.56
CA GLN A 327 -1.97 14.85 -25.98
C GLN A 327 -1.67 14.80 -24.48
N ILE A 328 -0.86 15.76 -24.03
CA ILE A 328 -0.86 16.26 -22.66
C ILE A 328 -1.87 17.40 -22.63
N ASN A 329 -2.95 17.25 -21.86
CA ASN A 329 -4.04 18.24 -21.81
C ASN A 329 -4.07 18.90 -20.43
N VAL A 330 -3.63 20.15 -20.36
CA VAL A 330 -3.67 20.98 -19.14
C VAL A 330 -4.87 21.92 -19.23
N GLN A 331 -5.80 21.81 -18.28
CA GLN A 331 -6.95 22.70 -18.20
C GLN A 331 -7.14 23.21 -16.77
N ASN A 332 -6.91 24.50 -16.59
CA ASN A 332 -7.35 25.21 -15.41
C ASN A 332 -8.85 25.50 -15.52
N ARG A 333 -9.64 24.86 -14.66
CA ARG A 333 -11.11 24.96 -14.65
C ARG A 333 -11.62 26.25 -14.02
N SER A 334 -10.74 27.08 -13.47
CA SER A 334 -11.09 28.37 -12.90
C SER A 334 -11.41 29.38 -13.99
N SER A 335 -12.54 30.08 -13.87
CA SER A 335 -12.86 31.28 -14.66
C SER A 335 -12.39 32.56 -13.97
N GLY A 336 -11.39 32.49 -13.08
CA GLY A 336 -10.85 33.66 -12.40
C GLY A 336 -10.21 34.64 -13.38
N THR A 337 -10.17 35.92 -13.00
CA THR A 337 -9.67 37.05 -13.82
C THR A 337 -8.17 37.02 -14.12
N SER A 338 -7.44 36.12 -13.46
CA SER A 338 -6.01 35.86 -13.66
C SER A 338 -5.72 34.38 -13.92
N ALA A 339 -6.75 33.57 -14.18
CA ALA A 339 -6.58 32.14 -14.41
C ALA A 339 -6.11 31.86 -15.85
N SER A 340 -5.10 31.01 -15.98
CA SER A 340 -4.57 30.50 -17.25
C SER A 340 -4.25 29.01 -17.14
N SER A 341 -4.07 28.36 -18.28
CA SER A 341 -3.52 27.00 -18.38
C SER A 341 -2.23 27.07 -19.17
N ASP A 342 -1.14 26.58 -18.59
CA ASP A 342 0.21 26.87 -19.06
C ASP A 342 1.09 25.62 -19.09
N LEU A 343 2.09 25.62 -19.97
CA LEU A 343 3.25 24.73 -19.96
C LEU A 343 4.51 25.59 -19.91
N VAL A 344 5.27 25.45 -18.84
CA VAL A 344 6.41 26.34 -18.52
C VAL A 344 7.70 25.54 -18.46
N ALA A 345 8.78 26.12 -19.00
CA ALA A 345 10.13 25.65 -18.78
C ALA A 345 10.98 26.76 -18.16
N THR A 346 11.62 26.44 -17.04
CA THR A 346 12.35 27.40 -16.20
C THR A 346 13.83 27.05 -16.19
N ALA A 347 14.71 28.05 -16.31
CA ALA A 347 16.15 27.87 -16.20
C ALA A 347 16.55 27.43 -14.78
N ASP A 348 17.75 26.88 -14.63
CA ASP A 348 18.33 26.48 -13.35
C ASP A 348 18.43 27.64 -12.33
N ASN A 349 18.48 28.87 -12.84
CA ASN A 349 18.48 30.12 -12.07
C ASN A 349 17.18 30.93 -12.23
N GLY A 350 16.07 30.28 -12.58
CA GLY A 350 14.77 30.93 -12.79
C GLY A 350 13.80 30.83 -11.63
N THR A 351 12.68 31.55 -11.77
CA THR A 351 11.55 31.61 -10.84
C THR A 351 10.24 31.70 -11.64
N GLU A 352 9.09 31.70 -10.95
CA GLU A 352 7.77 31.99 -11.56
C GLU A 352 7.66 33.38 -12.21
N THR A 353 8.67 34.25 -12.07
CA THR A 353 8.68 35.62 -12.60
C THR A 353 9.94 35.97 -13.40
N SER A 354 10.90 35.06 -13.54
CA SER A 354 12.17 35.32 -14.24
C SER A 354 12.83 34.05 -14.80
N ASN A 355 13.56 34.21 -15.90
CA ASN A 355 14.31 33.16 -16.64
C ASN A 355 13.46 31.93 -16.99
N TYR A 356 12.28 32.15 -17.56
CA TYR A 356 11.40 31.08 -18.05
C TYR A 356 10.85 31.37 -19.45
N ILE A 357 10.32 30.34 -20.10
CA ILE A 357 9.45 30.42 -21.27
C ILE A 357 8.10 29.78 -20.95
N ASP A 358 7.03 30.40 -21.44
CA ASP A 358 5.64 30.03 -21.13
C ASP A 358 4.80 29.99 -22.42
N MET A 359 4.00 28.94 -22.53
CA MET A 359 3.00 28.74 -23.56
C MET A 359 1.67 28.39 -22.89
N GLY A 360 0.62 29.15 -23.21
CA GLY A 360 -0.64 28.95 -22.52
C GLY A 360 -1.84 29.63 -23.14
N VAL A 361 -2.94 29.57 -22.39
CA VAL A 361 -4.23 30.16 -22.73
C VAL A 361 -4.91 30.75 -21.50
N ASN A 362 -5.40 31.97 -21.64
CA ASN A 362 -6.17 32.69 -20.62
C ASN A 362 -7.58 32.09 -20.43
N SER A 363 -8.13 32.20 -19.22
CA SER A 363 -9.51 31.83 -18.92
C SER A 363 -10.54 32.69 -19.68
N SER A 364 -11.80 32.28 -19.61
CA SER A 364 -12.93 32.97 -20.23
C SER A 364 -13.25 34.34 -19.62
N ALA A 365 -12.72 34.67 -18.43
CA ALA A 365 -12.93 35.96 -17.78
C ALA A 365 -11.62 36.71 -17.50
N TYR A 366 -10.51 36.28 -18.10
CA TYR A 366 -9.21 36.90 -17.88
C TYR A 366 -9.24 38.39 -18.26
N ASN A 367 -8.79 39.24 -17.33
CA ASN A 367 -8.72 40.69 -17.55
C ASN A 367 -7.51 41.37 -16.86
N SER A 368 -6.47 40.59 -16.53
CA SER A 368 -5.25 41.12 -15.90
C SER A 368 -4.51 42.07 -16.82
N THR A 369 -4.07 43.21 -16.29
CA THR A 369 -3.29 44.23 -17.00
C THR A 369 -1.79 44.17 -16.71
N ALA A 370 -1.32 43.15 -15.98
CA ALA A 370 0.09 42.99 -15.62
C ALA A 370 1.01 42.98 -16.85
N ILE A 371 0.57 42.33 -17.94
CA ILE A 371 1.22 42.38 -19.26
C ILE A 371 0.13 42.74 -20.28
N PRO A 372 -0.03 44.03 -20.66
CA PRO A 372 -1.18 44.49 -21.45
C PRO A 372 -1.38 43.78 -22.78
N ILE A 373 -0.29 43.34 -23.44
CA ILE A 373 -0.37 42.63 -24.73
C ILE A 373 -0.96 41.21 -24.59
N LEU A 374 -0.89 40.61 -23.40
CA LEU A 374 -1.46 39.30 -23.10
C LEU A 374 -2.91 39.39 -22.59
N ASN A 375 -3.39 40.59 -22.24
CA ASN A 375 -4.73 40.78 -21.69
C ASN A 375 -5.84 40.43 -22.71
N GLY A 376 -6.82 39.64 -22.26
CA GLY A 376 -8.00 39.26 -23.02
C GLY A 376 -8.44 37.83 -22.73
N ALA A 377 -9.76 37.63 -22.68
CA ALA A 377 -10.36 36.31 -22.48
C ALA A 377 -9.98 35.37 -23.63
N ASN A 378 -9.57 34.15 -23.30
CA ASN A 378 -9.17 33.09 -24.25
C ASN A 378 -7.98 33.44 -25.16
N ASN A 379 -7.21 34.50 -24.84
CA ASN A 379 -5.96 34.74 -25.58
C ASN A 379 -5.00 33.57 -25.38
N THR A 380 -4.43 33.10 -26.49
CA THR A 380 -3.32 32.14 -26.49
C THR A 380 -2.01 32.88 -26.68
N TYR A 381 -0.93 32.34 -26.13
CA TYR A 381 0.37 33.01 -26.17
C TYR A 381 1.55 32.05 -26.12
N LEU A 382 2.69 32.60 -26.54
CA LEU A 382 4.04 32.09 -26.31
C LEU A 382 4.91 33.31 -26.00
N TYR A 383 5.51 33.37 -24.81
CA TYR A 383 6.42 34.45 -24.43
C TYR A 383 7.52 33.93 -23.50
N GLY A 384 8.59 34.71 -23.35
CA GLY A 384 9.67 34.43 -22.42
C GLY A 384 9.96 35.62 -21.52
N ALA A 385 10.38 35.35 -20.29
CA ALA A 385 10.83 36.35 -19.32
C ALA A 385 12.31 36.12 -18.99
N GLY A 386 13.17 36.16 -20.02
CA GLY A 386 14.62 35.91 -19.91
C GLY A 386 15.42 36.86 -20.80
N ASN A 387 16.35 36.31 -21.59
CA ASN A 387 17.10 37.06 -22.61
C ASN A 387 16.31 37.08 -23.95
N ASP A 388 16.98 36.95 -25.10
CA ASP A 388 16.34 36.90 -26.41
C ASP A 388 15.41 35.69 -26.60
N LEU A 389 14.21 35.92 -27.14
CA LEU A 389 13.32 34.86 -27.64
C LEU A 389 13.74 34.46 -29.06
N THR A 390 14.37 33.30 -29.19
CA THR A 390 14.76 32.76 -30.50
C THR A 390 13.65 31.88 -31.08
N VAL A 391 13.16 32.20 -32.27
CA VAL A 391 12.16 31.40 -33.02
C VAL A 391 12.71 31.08 -34.41
N GLY A 392 12.77 29.81 -34.78
CA GLY A 392 13.38 29.41 -36.06
C GLY A 392 13.07 27.98 -36.48
N ASN A 393 13.61 27.59 -37.65
CA ASN A 393 13.47 26.25 -38.23
C ASN A 393 14.85 25.73 -38.67
N LEU A 394 15.32 24.65 -38.05
CA LEU A 394 16.61 24.01 -38.39
C LEU A 394 16.47 22.93 -39.48
N GLY A 395 15.26 22.68 -40.00
CA GLY A 395 15.05 21.81 -41.13
C GLY A 395 15.75 22.36 -42.38
N ASN A 396 16.62 21.56 -42.98
CA ASN A 396 17.42 21.97 -44.14
C ASN A 396 16.53 22.60 -45.25
N ASN A 397 16.80 23.86 -45.59
CA ASN A 397 16.05 24.66 -46.56
C ASN A 397 14.53 24.77 -46.30
N LYS A 398 14.08 24.71 -45.03
CA LYS A 398 12.66 24.89 -44.67
C LYS A 398 12.38 26.30 -44.14
N PRO A 399 11.22 26.90 -44.50
CA PRO A 399 10.87 28.25 -44.07
C PRO A 399 10.35 28.29 -42.61
N LEU A 400 10.38 29.48 -42.03
CA LEU A 400 9.51 29.86 -40.91
C LEU A 400 8.24 30.51 -41.49
N ILE A 401 7.06 30.04 -41.10
CA ILE A 401 5.76 30.45 -41.69
C ILE A 401 4.83 30.96 -40.59
N PHE A 402 4.20 32.11 -40.84
CA PHE A 402 3.14 32.68 -40.01
C PHE A 402 1.82 32.71 -40.79
N PHE A 403 0.73 32.27 -40.18
CA PHE A 403 -0.58 32.14 -40.82
C PHE A 403 -1.70 32.70 -39.94
N THR A 404 -2.82 33.08 -40.57
CA THR A 404 -4.08 33.41 -39.89
C THR A 404 -5.27 32.91 -40.70
N THR A 405 -6.41 32.66 -40.06
CA THR A 405 -7.64 32.27 -40.75
C THR A 405 -8.44 33.53 -41.13
N PRO A 406 -8.69 33.82 -42.42
CA PRO A 406 -9.27 35.09 -42.86
C PRO A 406 -10.75 35.31 -42.49
N ASN A 407 -11.55 34.25 -42.32
CA ASN A 407 -12.97 34.31 -41.93
C ASN A 407 -13.46 32.90 -41.52
N ALA A 408 -14.44 32.81 -40.60
CA ALA A 408 -15.00 31.57 -40.06
C ALA A 408 -15.72 30.68 -41.09
N THR A 409 -16.06 31.20 -42.27
CA THR A 409 -16.77 30.46 -43.32
C THR A 409 -15.88 29.59 -44.21
N GLN A 410 -14.55 29.76 -44.18
CA GLN A 410 -13.61 28.87 -44.86
C GLN A 410 -12.50 28.48 -43.89
N ALA A 411 -12.59 27.26 -43.35
CA ALA A 411 -11.75 26.70 -42.30
C ALA A 411 -10.29 26.41 -42.72
N ASN A 412 -9.70 27.23 -43.60
CA ASN A 412 -8.33 27.05 -44.07
C ASN A 412 -7.45 28.18 -43.57
N ALA A 413 -6.40 27.81 -42.82
CA ALA A 413 -5.31 28.70 -42.46
C ALA A 413 -4.66 29.30 -43.72
N ALA A 414 -4.50 30.63 -43.76
CA ALA A 414 -3.82 31.32 -44.85
C ALA A 414 -2.45 31.84 -44.39
N GLU A 415 -1.40 31.46 -45.09
CA GLU A 415 -0.07 32.02 -44.88
C GLU A 415 -0.06 33.53 -45.14
N ARG A 416 0.48 34.29 -44.19
CA ARG A 416 0.58 35.76 -44.25
C ARG A 416 2.01 36.23 -44.45
N MET A 417 2.96 35.55 -43.82
CA MET A 417 4.38 35.88 -43.86
C MET A 417 5.23 34.61 -43.84
N ARG A 418 6.36 34.64 -44.54
CA ARG A 418 7.42 33.64 -44.38
C ARG A 418 8.81 34.25 -44.38
N ILE A 419 9.76 33.49 -43.82
CA ILE A 419 11.20 33.64 -44.04
C ILE A 419 11.68 32.34 -44.70
N THR A 420 12.23 32.40 -45.91
CA THR A 420 12.72 31.22 -46.62
C THR A 420 14.05 30.73 -46.06
N GLY A 421 14.46 29.50 -46.38
CA GLY A 421 15.79 28.99 -46.03
C GLY A 421 16.96 29.77 -46.67
N ALA A 422 16.70 30.59 -47.69
CA ALA A 422 17.67 31.51 -48.29
C ALA A 422 17.69 32.90 -47.62
N GLY A 423 16.85 33.13 -46.60
CA GLY A 423 16.76 34.40 -45.88
C GLY A 423 15.79 35.44 -46.48
N ASN A 424 15.01 35.09 -47.51
CA ASN A 424 14.05 36.02 -48.11
C ASN A 424 12.75 36.10 -47.30
N VAL A 425 12.28 37.32 -47.03
CA VAL A 425 11.01 37.61 -46.36
C VAL A 425 9.91 37.84 -47.39
N GLY A 426 8.84 37.05 -47.31
CA GLY A 426 7.65 37.22 -48.14
C GLY A 426 6.46 37.66 -47.31
N ILE A 427 5.74 38.70 -47.74
CA ILE A 427 4.44 39.12 -47.18
C ILE A 427 3.38 38.91 -48.26
N ARG A 428 2.41 38.04 -48.00
CA ARG A 428 1.43 37.54 -49.00
C ARG A 428 2.11 36.93 -50.25
N ASN A 429 3.38 36.54 -50.14
CA ASN A 429 4.17 35.91 -51.19
C ASN A 429 4.87 34.66 -50.65
N THR A 430 4.51 33.49 -51.15
CA THR A 430 5.10 32.21 -50.75
C THR A 430 6.41 31.88 -51.51
N ALA A 431 6.75 32.63 -52.56
CA ALA A 431 7.97 32.44 -53.35
C ALA A 431 8.73 33.78 -53.54
N PRO A 432 9.21 34.42 -52.46
CA PRO A 432 9.95 35.67 -52.57
C PRO A 432 11.28 35.45 -53.31
N ASN A 433 11.46 36.15 -54.42
CA ASN A 433 12.71 36.19 -55.21
C ASN A 433 13.61 37.39 -54.86
N SER A 434 13.23 38.16 -53.83
CA SER A 434 13.94 39.31 -53.28
C SER A 434 14.04 39.14 -51.76
N THR A 435 15.02 39.79 -51.13
CA THR A 435 15.22 39.75 -49.67
C THR A 435 13.99 40.18 -48.90
N LEU A 436 13.22 41.14 -49.42
CA LEU A 436 11.85 41.47 -49.00
C LEU A 436 10.95 41.52 -50.24
N SER A 437 9.86 40.74 -50.23
CA SER A 437 8.85 40.76 -51.29
C SER A 437 7.45 40.91 -50.70
N VAL A 438 6.77 42.00 -51.04
CA VAL A 438 5.39 42.27 -50.63
C VAL A 438 4.47 42.12 -51.84
N ASN A 439 3.57 41.15 -51.81
CA ASN A 439 2.54 40.98 -52.85
C ASN A 439 1.27 41.73 -52.45
N GLY A 440 1.29 43.05 -52.59
CA GLY A 440 0.21 43.96 -52.23
C GLY A 440 0.71 45.39 -52.07
N SER A 441 -0.19 46.29 -51.65
CA SER A 441 0.17 47.68 -51.37
C SER A 441 1.03 47.80 -50.13
N VAL A 442 2.02 48.69 -50.16
CA VAL A 442 2.83 49.08 -48.99
C VAL A 442 2.36 50.45 -48.51
N SER A 443 1.91 50.53 -47.26
CA SER A 443 1.62 51.81 -46.61
C SER A 443 2.93 52.42 -46.10
N VAL A 444 3.11 53.73 -46.31
CA VAL A 444 4.30 54.49 -45.93
C VAL A 444 3.89 55.77 -45.22
N ALA A 445 4.80 56.38 -44.47
CA ALA A 445 4.54 57.66 -43.83
C ALA A 445 4.33 58.77 -44.87
N VAL A 446 3.23 59.52 -44.73
CA VAL A 446 2.91 60.68 -45.56
C VAL A 446 2.75 61.90 -44.66
N ARG A 447 3.50 62.95 -44.98
CA ARG A 447 3.38 64.26 -44.35
C ARG A 447 3.02 65.30 -45.39
N SER A 448 2.06 66.17 -45.06
CA SER A 448 1.70 67.33 -45.86
C SER A 448 1.77 68.58 -44.98
N GLY A 449 2.30 69.68 -45.51
CA GLY A 449 2.46 70.94 -44.77
C GLY A 449 2.71 72.13 -45.69
N THR A 450 2.76 73.33 -45.10
CA THR A 450 2.81 74.61 -45.83
C THR A 450 4.04 75.47 -45.51
N GLY A 451 4.93 75.01 -44.63
CA GLY A 451 6.11 75.75 -44.16
C GLY A 451 7.37 74.89 -44.12
N ASP A 452 8.47 75.51 -43.69
CA ASP A 452 9.77 74.84 -43.53
C ASP A 452 9.64 73.57 -42.67
N TYR A 453 10.36 72.53 -43.05
CA TYR A 453 10.26 71.23 -42.38
C TYR A 453 11.60 70.50 -42.35
N SER A 454 11.91 69.92 -41.19
CA SER A 454 13.07 69.02 -41.06
C SER A 454 12.63 67.59 -41.28
N ILE A 455 13.04 67.01 -42.41
CA ILE A 455 12.69 65.65 -42.78
C ILE A 455 13.39 64.66 -41.83
N THR A 456 12.63 63.73 -41.26
CA THR A 456 13.07 62.83 -40.20
C THR A 456 13.25 61.39 -40.68
N ALA A 457 13.78 60.51 -39.83
CA ALA A 457 13.94 59.09 -40.14
C ALA A 457 12.61 58.33 -40.34
N THR A 458 11.48 58.90 -39.94
CA THR A 458 10.15 58.28 -40.04
C THR A 458 9.34 58.77 -41.25
N ASP A 459 9.75 59.84 -41.93
CA ASP A 459 9.06 60.33 -43.12
C ASP A 459 9.42 59.47 -44.35
N TYR A 460 8.52 59.38 -45.32
CA TYR A 460 8.82 58.78 -46.63
C TYR A 460 8.31 59.68 -47.75
N VAL A 461 7.03 60.08 -47.71
CA VAL A 461 6.46 61.10 -48.59
C VAL A 461 6.32 62.42 -47.85
N VAL A 462 6.90 63.49 -48.38
CA VAL A 462 6.76 64.85 -47.83
C VAL A 462 6.21 65.79 -48.89
N ILE A 463 5.06 66.40 -48.62
CA ILE A 463 4.31 67.20 -49.56
C ILE A 463 4.30 68.66 -49.06
N ASN A 464 4.84 69.57 -49.85
CA ASN A 464 4.56 70.99 -49.68
C ASN A 464 3.27 71.35 -50.41
N THR A 465 2.33 72.01 -49.74
CA THR A 465 1.12 72.59 -50.33
C THR A 465 1.07 74.12 -50.19
N GLY A 466 2.12 74.72 -49.62
CA GLY A 466 2.21 76.16 -49.32
C GLY A 466 3.07 76.97 -50.29
N GLY A 467 3.68 78.05 -49.79
CA GLY A 467 4.58 78.91 -50.57
C GLY A 467 5.97 78.31 -50.75
N ALA A 468 6.98 79.17 -50.90
CA ALA A 468 8.39 78.73 -50.95
C ALA A 468 8.84 78.28 -49.56
N VAL A 469 9.53 77.15 -49.48
CA VAL A 469 9.93 76.51 -48.20
C VAL A 469 11.35 75.96 -48.26
N VAL A 470 11.97 75.80 -47.10
CA VAL A 470 13.22 75.05 -46.91
C VAL A 470 12.91 73.72 -46.26
N PHE A 471 13.22 72.62 -46.95
CA PHE A 471 13.20 71.29 -46.37
C PHE A 471 14.60 70.88 -45.94
N THR A 472 14.78 70.69 -44.64
CA THR A 472 16.06 70.29 -44.06
C THR A 472 16.22 68.78 -44.15
N LEU A 473 17.20 68.33 -44.93
CA LEU A 473 17.57 66.92 -45.06
C LEU A 473 18.58 66.53 -43.98
N PRO A 474 18.54 65.30 -43.43
CA PRO A 474 19.60 64.79 -42.58
C PRO A 474 20.87 64.54 -43.41
N ALA A 475 22.04 64.65 -42.78
CA ALA A 475 23.33 64.43 -43.45
C ALA A 475 23.33 63.08 -44.17
N ALA A 476 23.61 63.07 -45.48
CA ALA A 476 23.55 61.84 -46.28
C ALA A 476 24.40 60.70 -45.68
N THR A 477 25.55 61.04 -45.10
CA THR A 477 26.47 60.13 -44.40
C THR A 477 25.88 59.38 -43.22
N SER A 478 24.77 59.85 -42.65
CA SER A 478 24.10 59.22 -41.50
C SER A 478 22.97 58.26 -41.88
N CYS A 479 22.61 58.17 -43.17
CA CYS A 479 21.39 57.48 -43.60
C CYS A 479 21.48 56.81 -44.97
N ALA A 480 22.59 56.14 -45.28
CA ALA A 480 22.78 55.39 -46.52
C ALA A 480 21.58 54.46 -46.81
N GLY A 481 21.09 54.46 -48.05
CA GLY A 481 19.93 53.69 -48.50
C GLY A 481 18.56 54.30 -48.18
N ARG A 482 18.48 55.39 -47.40
CA ARG A 482 17.20 56.05 -47.09
C ARG A 482 16.64 56.76 -48.33
N ILE A 483 15.37 56.52 -48.63
CA ILE A 483 14.63 57.15 -49.72
C ILE A 483 13.62 58.15 -49.15
N TYR A 484 13.53 59.33 -49.77
CA TYR A 484 12.43 60.26 -49.58
C TYR A 484 11.81 60.59 -50.93
N ARG A 485 10.48 60.69 -50.95
CA ARG A 485 9.69 61.19 -52.06
C ARG A 485 9.14 62.57 -51.68
N ILE A 486 9.69 63.60 -52.30
CA ILE A 486 9.34 64.99 -52.00
C ILE A 486 8.43 65.51 -53.12
N LEU A 487 7.24 66.00 -52.78
CA LEU A 487 6.29 66.55 -53.74
C LEU A 487 6.11 68.04 -53.47
N ASN A 488 6.17 68.83 -54.53
CA ASN A 488 5.76 70.22 -54.49
C ASN A 488 4.38 70.37 -55.15
N HIS A 489 3.34 70.48 -54.33
CA HIS A 489 1.98 70.84 -54.75
C HIS A 489 1.63 72.30 -54.38
N GLY A 490 2.61 73.07 -53.92
CA GLY A 490 2.47 74.46 -53.52
C GLY A 490 2.75 75.46 -54.64
N THR A 491 2.77 76.75 -54.30
CA THR A 491 3.01 77.87 -55.24
C THR A 491 4.42 78.46 -55.17
N GLY A 492 5.31 77.94 -54.33
CA GLY A 492 6.71 78.34 -54.26
C GLY A 492 7.68 77.17 -54.39
N SER A 493 8.97 77.45 -54.53
CA SER A 493 10.00 76.41 -54.66
C SER A 493 10.31 75.74 -53.32
N ILE A 494 10.65 74.45 -53.35
CA ILE A 494 11.23 73.75 -52.19
C ILE A 494 12.75 73.84 -52.31
N THR A 495 13.42 74.45 -51.35
CA THR A 495 14.88 74.45 -51.23
C THR A 495 15.30 73.37 -50.25
N LEU A 496 16.15 72.45 -50.67
CA LEU A 496 16.73 71.41 -49.82
C LEU A 496 17.96 71.97 -49.12
N SER A 497 18.08 71.74 -47.81
CA SER A 497 19.25 72.21 -47.03
C SER A 497 20.57 71.56 -47.43
N GLN A 498 20.51 70.48 -48.21
CA GLN A 498 21.66 69.79 -48.78
C GLN A 498 21.54 69.73 -50.30
N ALA A 499 22.70 69.72 -50.93
CA ALA A 499 22.79 69.60 -52.37
C ALA A 499 22.44 68.16 -52.79
N VAL A 500 21.60 68.01 -53.83
CA VAL A 500 21.23 66.72 -54.41
C VAL A 500 21.90 66.59 -55.77
N ARG A 501 22.58 65.48 -55.99
CA ARG A 501 23.16 65.13 -57.29
C ARG A 501 22.05 64.75 -58.26
N LEU A 502 21.89 65.55 -59.31
CA LEU A 502 20.85 65.42 -60.34
C LEU A 502 21.32 64.61 -61.56
N SER A 503 22.63 64.62 -61.86
CA SER A 503 23.23 63.88 -62.97
C SER A 503 24.72 63.57 -62.71
N SER A 504 25.46 63.06 -63.70
CA SER A 504 26.89 62.74 -63.56
C SER A 504 27.81 63.91 -63.20
N ALA A 505 27.36 65.16 -63.36
CA ALA A 505 28.15 66.35 -63.03
C ALA A 505 27.34 67.49 -62.41
N LEU A 506 26.02 67.32 -62.24
CA LEU A 506 25.13 68.38 -61.78
C LEU A 506 24.65 68.13 -60.36
N THR A 507 24.80 69.14 -59.51
CA THR A 507 24.24 69.16 -58.15
C THR A 507 23.30 70.36 -58.04
N GLY A 508 22.09 70.14 -57.51
CA GLY A 508 21.08 71.19 -57.32
C GLY A 508 20.38 71.05 -55.97
N SER A 509 19.89 72.16 -55.43
CA SER A 509 19.24 72.22 -54.11
C SER A 509 17.81 72.79 -54.17
N VAL A 510 17.25 73.10 -55.34
CA VAL A 510 15.95 73.77 -55.46
C VAL A 510 15.03 73.00 -56.40
N LEU A 511 13.82 72.69 -55.92
CA LEU A 511 12.71 72.14 -56.70
C LEU A 511 11.80 73.30 -57.14
N SER A 512 11.72 73.55 -58.45
CA SER A 512 10.95 74.67 -59.01
C SER A 512 9.45 74.39 -59.11
N ASN A 513 8.66 75.46 -59.17
CA ASN A 513 7.20 75.45 -59.20
C ASN A 513 6.66 75.15 -60.61
N ALA A 514 6.25 73.91 -60.86
CA ALA A 514 5.33 73.60 -61.95
C ALA A 514 4.11 72.90 -61.35
N ALA A 515 2.92 73.45 -61.59
CA ALA A 515 1.67 72.84 -61.14
C ALA A 515 1.48 71.49 -61.84
N GLY A 516 1.56 70.39 -61.07
CA GLY A 516 1.27 69.03 -61.54
C GLY A 516 2.48 68.12 -61.77
N ASP A 517 3.70 68.65 -61.86
CA ASP A 517 4.93 67.85 -62.01
C ASP A 517 6.02 68.37 -61.07
N ASN A 518 6.53 67.48 -60.20
CA ASN A 518 7.88 67.44 -59.59
C ASN A 518 7.82 66.63 -58.29
N SER A 519 7.57 65.32 -58.40
CA SER A 519 8.03 64.41 -57.35
C SER A 519 9.54 64.26 -57.52
N VAL A 520 10.32 64.51 -56.47
CA VAL A 520 11.73 64.17 -56.44
C VAL A 520 11.92 63.05 -55.44
N ASP A 521 12.21 61.89 -55.99
CA ASP A 521 12.66 60.75 -55.23
C ASP A 521 14.18 60.88 -55.09
N ILE A 522 14.63 61.00 -53.85
CA ILE A 522 16.06 61.04 -53.52
C ILE A 522 16.44 59.84 -52.67
N ILE A 523 17.64 59.33 -52.87
CA ILE A 523 18.27 58.31 -52.04
C ILE A 523 19.60 58.83 -51.50
N SER A 524 19.94 58.51 -50.26
CA SER A 524 21.31 58.71 -49.78
C SER A 524 22.19 57.53 -50.20
N ASP A 525 23.36 57.80 -50.76
CA ASP A 525 24.37 56.76 -51.04
C ASP A 525 25.39 56.60 -49.88
N GLY A 526 25.19 57.30 -48.77
CA GLY A 526 26.12 57.36 -47.64
C GLY A 526 27.20 58.42 -47.76
N THR A 527 27.20 59.23 -48.81
CA THR A 527 28.08 60.40 -48.99
C THR A 527 27.29 61.65 -49.36
N GLU A 528 26.37 61.54 -50.32
CA GLU A 528 25.52 62.62 -50.81
C GLU A 528 24.08 62.14 -51.10
N TRP A 529 23.17 63.08 -51.33
CA TRP A 529 21.82 62.77 -51.80
C TRP A 529 21.81 62.66 -53.32
N ARG A 530 21.18 61.62 -53.87
CA ARG A 530 21.07 61.37 -55.31
C ARG A 530 19.61 61.30 -55.74
N ARG A 531 19.28 61.97 -56.83
CA ARG A 531 17.96 61.83 -57.46
C ARG A 531 17.84 60.46 -58.16
N ILE A 532 16.70 59.79 -58.01
CA ILE A 532 16.43 58.44 -58.56
C ILE A 532 15.21 58.36 -59.48
N ASN A 533 14.55 59.48 -59.75
CA ASN A 533 13.48 59.59 -60.74
C ASN A 533 13.70 60.79 -61.69
N ASN A 534 13.18 60.71 -62.92
CA ASN A 534 13.32 61.78 -63.92
C ASN A 534 12.32 62.91 -63.73
#